data_AF-A0A919I1X9-F1
#
_entry.id   AF-A0A919I1X9-F1
#
_cell.length_a   1.000
_cell.length_b   1.000
_cell.length_c   1.000
_cell.angle_alpha   90.00
_cell.angle_beta   90.00
_cell.angle_gamma   90.00
#
_symmetry.space_group_name_H-M   'P 1'
#
loop_
_entity.id
_entity.type
_entity.pdbx_description
1 polymer ?
#
loop_
_entity_poly.entity_id
_entity_poly.type
_entity_poly.pdbx_seq_one_letter_code
_entity_poly.pdbx_strand_id
1 'polypeptide(L)'
;MPVSSGGSVDAAYILATPEQIAYIKPMIAMRNGSQSNVTLYASSRSARGTAGPDFRLEMEGLQYSEIPMLAGSNPSLMQQALSAVRNDYSLARLYAMGADAWSLANHFTQMRQTPGFELNGNTGDLTANQDCVINRKLSWLKYQQGKIVPAS
;
A
#
# COMPACT_ATOMS: atom_id res chain seq x y z
N MET A 1 -2.91 21.61 -31.97
CA MET A 1 -1.58 21.85 -31.37
C MET A 1 -1.02 20.50 -30.96
N PRO A 2 0.04 19.98 -31.59
CA PRO A 2 0.68 18.77 -31.09
C PRO A 2 1.37 19.13 -29.77
N VAL A 3 1.10 18.36 -28.71
CA VAL A 3 1.85 18.49 -27.46
C VAL A 3 3.24 17.93 -27.70
N SER A 4 4.23 18.80 -27.86
CA SER A 4 5.64 18.44 -27.76
C SER A 4 5.94 18.07 -26.31
N SER A 5 5.90 16.77 -25.98
CA SER A 5 6.24 16.24 -24.66
C SER A 5 7.77 16.27 -24.45
N GLY A 6 8.31 17.44 -24.16
CA GLY A 6 9.73 17.65 -23.82
C GLY A 6 10.04 17.52 -22.32
N GLY A 7 9.09 17.07 -21.49
CA GLY A 7 9.28 16.90 -20.05
C GLY A 7 9.82 15.51 -19.70
N SER A 8 10.87 15.45 -18.89
CA SER A 8 11.29 14.20 -18.23
C SER A 8 10.13 13.64 -17.40
N VAL A 9 10.03 12.32 -17.29
CA VAL A 9 9.08 11.68 -16.37
C VAL A 9 9.50 12.04 -14.94
N ASP A 10 8.57 12.55 -14.12
CA ASP A 10 8.85 12.90 -12.72
C ASP A 10 8.41 11.80 -11.74
N ALA A 11 7.43 10.97 -12.14
CA ALA A 11 6.94 9.86 -11.33
C ALA A 11 6.33 8.73 -12.18
N ALA A 12 6.29 7.52 -11.62
CA ALA A 12 5.60 6.37 -12.21
C ALA A 12 4.86 5.56 -11.13
N TYR A 13 3.65 5.10 -11.45
CA TYR A 13 2.90 4.16 -10.63
C TYR A 13 2.95 2.75 -11.25
N ILE A 14 3.37 1.76 -10.47
CA ILE A 14 3.68 0.41 -10.92
C ILE A 14 2.75 -0.58 -10.23
N LEU A 15 1.94 -1.30 -11.02
CA LEU A 15 1.12 -2.41 -10.56
C LEU A 15 1.81 -3.73 -10.91
N ALA A 16 2.55 -4.30 -9.98
CA ALA A 16 3.40 -5.47 -10.20
C ALA A 16 3.44 -6.36 -8.96
N THR A 17 3.73 -7.66 -9.15
CA THR A 17 4.10 -8.57 -8.04
C THR A 17 5.50 -8.23 -7.51
N PRO A 18 5.92 -8.76 -6.34
CA PRO A 18 7.28 -8.55 -5.83
C PRO A 18 8.36 -9.00 -6.82
N GLU A 19 8.13 -10.08 -7.56
CA GLU A 19 9.07 -10.60 -8.57
C GLU A 19 9.13 -9.67 -9.77
N GLN A 20 7.99 -9.18 -10.25
CA GLN A 20 7.94 -8.28 -11.40
C GLN A 20 8.58 -6.92 -11.09
N ILE A 21 8.30 -6.34 -9.92
CA ILE A 21 8.83 -5.02 -9.56
C ILE A 21 10.35 -5.06 -9.32
N ALA A 22 10.88 -6.20 -8.84
CA ALA A 22 12.31 -6.45 -8.72
C ALA A 22 13.03 -6.36 -10.07
N TYR A 23 12.35 -6.67 -11.19
CA TYR A 23 12.91 -6.44 -12.53
C TYR A 23 12.63 -5.04 -13.06
N ILE A 24 11.42 -4.51 -12.85
CA ILE A 24 11.01 -3.22 -13.41
C ILE A 24 11.86 -2.07 -12.86
N LYS A 25 12.10 -2.02 -11.54
CA LYS A 25 12.83 -0.91 -10.92
C LYS A 25 14.28 -0.80 -11.44
N PRO A 26 15.09 -1.87 -11.47
CA PRO A 26 16.43 -1.81 -12.08
C PRO A 26 16.40 -1.39 -13.55
N MET A 27 15.44 -1.84 -14.35
CA MET A 27 15.32 -1.43 -15.76
C MET A 27 15.07 0.08 -15.91
N ILE A 28 14.24 0.66 -15.04
CA ILE A 28 14.02 2.12 -15.00
C ILE A 28 15.30 2.85 -14.60
N ALA A 29 16.01 2.37 -13.58
CA ALA A 29 17.27 2.94 -13.12
C ALA A 29 18.36 2.88 -14.21
N MET A 30 18.46 1.78 -14.95
CA MET A 30 19.40 1.64 -16.08
C MET A 30 19.08 2.60 -17.21
N ARG A 31 17.79 2.80 -17.54
CA ARG A 31 17.38 3.68 -18.63
C ARG A 31 17.60 5.16 -18.31
N ASN A 32 17.32 5.56 -17.08
CA ASN A 32 17.34 6.97 -16.68
C ASN A 32 18.66 7.39 -16.03
N GLY A 33 19.57 6.43 -15.78
CA GLY A 33 20.80 6.63 -15.02
C GLY A 33 20.57 6.70 -13.51
N SER A 34 21.64 6.50 -12.74
CA SER A 34 21.62 6.45 -11.27
C SER A 34 21.18 7.75 -10.57
N GLN A 35 21.00 8.84 -11.32
CA GLN A 35 20.59 10.17 -10.85
C GLN A 35 19.16 10.56 -11.28
N SER A 36 18.38 9.58 -11.74
CA SER A 36 16.98 9.77 -12.10
C SER A 36 16.13 10.18 -10.90
N ASN A 37 15.60 11.41 -10.91
CA ASN A 37 14.69 11.93 -9.90
C ASN A 37 13.25 11.36 -9.98
N VAL A 38 13.03 10.34 -10.81
CA VAL A 38 11.71 9.70 -10.94
C VAL A 38 11.30 9.09 -9.61
N THR A 39 10.18 9.56 -9.05
CA THR A 39 9.58 8.93 -7.87
C THR A 39 8.76 7.72 -8.30
N LEU A 40 9.07 6.56 -7.75
CA LEU A 40 8.36 5.32 -8.05
C LEU A 40 7.34 5.02 -6.95
N TYR A 41 6.11 4.77 -7.38
CA TYR A 41 4.99 4.37 -6.53
C TYR A 41 4.51 2.97 -6.93
N ALA A 42 3.98 2.20 -5.99
CA ALA A 42 3.39 0.90 -6.25
C ALA A 42 2.18 0.62 -5.37
N SER A 43 1.40 -0.40 -5.74
CA SER A 43 0.31 -0.91 -4.89
C SER A 43 0.84 -1.91 -3.85
N SER A 44 -0.01 -2.30 -2.90
CA SER A 44 0.30 -3.38 -1.93
C SER A 44 0.64 -4.72 -2.60
N ARG A 45 0.30 -4.91 -3.89
CA ARG A 45 0.68 -6.08 -4.70
C ARG A 45 2.20 -6.28 -4.80
N SER A 46 2.99 -5.21 -4.71
CA SER A 46 4.45 -5.31 -4.77
C SER A 46 5.08 -5.76 -3.45
N ALA A 47 4.31 -5.77 -2.35
CA ALA A 47 4.80 -6.09 -1.02
C ALA A 47 4.54 -7.55 -0.65
N ARG A 48 5.51 -8.15 0.05
CA ARG A 48 5.40 -9.51 0.63
C ARG A 48 5.96 -9.53 2.05
N GLY A 49 5.36 -10.35 2.92
CA GLY A 49 5.78 -10.47 4.32
C GLY A 49 7.16 -11.07 4.55
N THR A 50 7.68 -11.80 3.58
CA THR A 50 8.98 -12.46 3.61
C THR A 50 10.07 -11.68 2.86
N ALA A 51 9.85 -10.39 2.57
CA ALA A 51 10.85 -9.53 1.95
C ALA A 51 12.03 -9.32 2.91
N GLY A 52 13.17 -9.96 2.60
CA GLY A 52 14.42 -9.81 3.34
C GLY A 52 15.12 -8.47 3.08
N PRO A 53 16.21 -8.19 3.80
CA PRO A 53 16.97 -6.94 3.67
C PRO A 53 17.42 -6.64 2.23
N ASP A 54 17.86 -7.65 1.47
CA ASP A 54 18.34 -7.48 0.09
C ASP A 54 17.26 -6.93 -0.83
N PHE A 55 16.05 -7.50 -0.77
CA PHE A 55 14.91 -6.98 -1.53
C PHE A 55 14.57 -5.54 -1.12
N ARG A 56 14.62 -5.23 0.18
CA ARG A 56 14.31 -3.88 0.68
C ARG A 56 15.33 -2.85 0.20
N LEU A 57 16.61 -3.22 0.16
CA LEU A 57 17.68 -2.39 -0.41
C LEU A 57 17.50 -2.23 -1.92
N GLU A 58 17.18 -3.32 -2.63
CA GLU A 58 16.90 -3.26 -4.06
C GLU A 58 15.71 -2.34 -4.36
N MET A 59 14.71 -2.29 -3.48
CA MET A 59 13.53 -1.43 -3.58
C MET A 59 13.73 -0.01 -3.02
N GLU A 60 14.93 0.40 -2.62
CA GLU A 60 15.22 1.72 -2.03
C GLU A 60 14.52 2.89 -2.76
N GLY A 61 13.85 3.76 -2.01
CA GLY A 61 13.13 4.92 -2.54
C GLY A 61 11.75 4.65 -3.13
N LEU A 62 11.41 3.38 -3.43
CA LEU A 62 10.06 3.01 -3.87
C LEU A 62 9.06 3.24 -2.73
N GLN A 63 7.96 3.91 -3.06
CA GLN A 63 6.82 4.08 -2.17
C GLN A 63 5.70 3.13 -2.56
N TYR A 64 4.98 2.57 -1.60
CA TYR A 64 3.83 1.71 -1.88
C TYR A 64 2.72 1.89 -0.87
N SER A 65 1.48 1.73 -1.34
CA SER A 65 0.29 1.77 -0.48
C SER A 65 0.10 0.43 0.22
N GLU A 66 -0.30 0.43 1.49
CA GLU A 66 -0.65 -0.78 2.24
C GLU A 66 -1.74 -0.49 3.28
N ILE A 67 -2.44 -1.54 3.73
CA ILE A 67 -3.42 -1.41 4.81
C ILE A 67 -2.76 -0.96 6.13
N PRO A 68 -3.41 -0.11 6.94
CA PRO A 68 -2.88 0.36 8.21
C PRO A 68 -2.38 -0.74 9.14
N MET A 69 -3.09 -1.88 9.21
CA MET A 69 -2.66 -3.02 10.03
C MET A 69 -1.24 -3.50 9.69
N LEU A 70 -0.93 -3.65 8.40
CA LEU A 70 0.39 -4.08 7.93
C LEU A 70 1.40 -2.92 7.87
N ALA A 71 0.93 -1.67 7.90
CA ALA A 71 1.76 -0.49 8.13
C ALA A 71 2.11 -0.26 9.61
N GLY A 72 1.57 -1.08 10.53
CA GLY A 72 1.91 -1.06 11.95
C GLY A 72 0.95 -0.25 12.84
N SER A 73 -0.22 0.17 12.35
CA SER A 73 -1.20 0.92 13.16
C SER A 73 -1.82 0.08 14.29
N ASN A 74 -1.85 -1.25 14.13
CA ASN A 74 -2.41 -2.18 15.11
C ASN A 74 -1.50 -3.41 15.30
N PRO A 75 -0.43 -3.30 16.09
CA PRO A 75 0.59 -4.36 16.20
C PRO A 75 0.07 -5.69 16.76
N SER A 76 -0.90 -5.65 17.69
CA SER A 76 -1.48 -6.86 18.28
C SER A 76 -2.31 -7.65 17.27
N LEU A 77 -3.20 -6.99 16.53
CA LEU A 77 -3.97 -7.61 15.44
C LEU A 77 -3.05 -8.09 14.33
N MET A 78 -2.04 -7.30 13.96
CA MET A 78 -1.05 -7.68 12.95
C MET A 78 -0.32 -8.97 13.34
N GLN A 79 0.16 -9.08 14.58
CA GLN A 79 0.83 -10.29 15.07
C GLN A 79 -0.10 -11.50 15.04
N GLN A 80 -1.36 -11.34 15.47
CA GLN A 80 -2.37 -12.39 15.44
C GLN A 80 -2.66 -12.86 14.00
N ALA A 81 -2.91 -11.92 13.09
CA ALA A 81 -3.22 -12.20 11.69
C ALA A 81 -2.05 -12.91 11.00
N LEU A 82 -0.83 -12.36 11.09
CA LEU A 82 0.36 -12.94 10.45
C LEU A 82 0.69 -14.34 10.98
N SER A 83 0.48 -14.58 12.27
CA SER A 83 0.65 -15.91 12.87
C SER A 83 -0.38 -16.91 12.33
N ALA A 84 -1.65 -16.50 12.20
CA ALA A 84 -2.73 -17.35 11.70
C ALA A 84 -2.54 -17.75 10.22
N VAL A 85 -1.91 -16.88 9.43
CA VAL A 85 -1.79 -17.04 7.97
C VAL A 85 -0.37 -17.33 7.49
N ARG A 86 0.54 -17.72 8.40
CA ARG A 86 1.94 -18.06 8.10
C ARG A 86 2.67 -16.97 7.32
N ASN A 87 2.47 -15.71 7.71
CA ASN A 87 3.04 -14.51 7.09
C ASN A 87 2.61 -14.24 5.63
N ASP A 88 1.55 -14.88 5.13
CA ASP A 88 0.96 -14.54 3.84
C ASP A 88 0.19 -13.21 3.94
N TYR A 89 0.72 -12.17 3.29
CA TYR A 89 0.11 -10.84 3.32
C TYR A 89 -1.25 -10.78 2.62
N SER A 90 -1.50 -11.60 1.60
CA SER A 90 -2.80 -11.63 0.93
C SER A 90 -3.86 -12.16 1.89
N LEU A 91 -3.55 -13.22 2.62
CA LEU A 91 -4.43 -13.76 3.66
C LEU A 91 -4.53 -12.84 4.88
N ALA A 92 -3.45 -12.16 5.27
CA ALA A 92 -3.48 -11.18 6.36
C ALA A 92 -4.39 -9.98 6.03
N ARG A 93 -4.39 -9.51 4.78
CA ARG A 93 -5.32 -8.46 4.31
C ARG A 93 -6.78 -8.93 4.37
N LEU A 94 -7.07 -10.20 4.08
CA LEU A 94 -8.40 -10.78 4.26
C LEU A 94 -8.79 -10.91 5.74
N TYR A 95 -7.82 -11.22 6.61
CA TYR A 95 -8.04 -11.23 8.06
C TYR A 95 -8.45 -9.84 8.57
N ALA A 96 -7.72 -8.79 8.17
CA ALA A 96 -8.05 -7.41 8.48
C ALA A 96 -9.42 -7.00 7.91
N MET A 97 -9.75 -7.46 6.70
CA MET A 97 -11.05 -7.23 6.09
C MET A 97 -12.18 -7.84 6.92
N GLY A 98 -11.98 -9.02 7.50
CA GLY A 98 -12.95 -9.63 8.42
C GLY A 98 -13.17 -8.81 9.70
N ALA A 99 -12.08 -8.29 10.29
CA ALA A 99 -12.16 -7.41 11.45
C ALA A 99 -12.91 -6.10 11.14
N ASP A 100 -12.63 -5.50 9.99
CA ASP A 100 -13.30 -4.27 9.57
C ASP A 100 -14.77 -4.50 9.16
N ALA A 101 -15.11 -5.67 8.60
CA ALA A 101 -16.49 -6.02 8.30
C ALA A 101 -17.37 -6.03 9.56
N TRP A 102 -16.84 -6.50 10.69
CA TRP A 102 -17.52 -6.41 11.99
C TRP A 102 -17.72 -4.95 12.44
N SER A 103 -16.69 -4.12 12.34
CA SER A 103 -16.78 -2.69 12.68
C SER A 103 -17.78 -1.95 11.80
N LEU A 104 -17.78 -2.22 10.50
CA LEU A 104 -18.73 -1.66 9.53
C LEU A 104 -20.17 -2.09 9.84
N ALA A 105 -20.41 -3.36 10.19
CA ALA A 105 -21.75 -3.85 10.54
C ALA A 105 -22.32 -3.10 11.76
N ASN A 106 -21.50 -2.85 12.77
CA ASN A 106 -21.90 -2.12 13.98
C ASN A 106 -22.11 -0.61 13.75
N HIS A 107 -21.63 -0.07 12.63
CA HIS A 107 -21.76 1.35 12.26
C HIS A 107 -22.51 1.55 10.94
N PHE A 108 -23.28 0.55 10.49
CA PHE A 108 -23.89 0.55 9.16
C PHE A 108 -24.79 1.78 8.94
N THR A 109 -25.60 2.14 9.94
CA THR A 109 -26.48 3.31 9.87
C THR A 109 -25.69 4.60 9.71
N GLN A 110 -24.63 4.80 10.51
CA GLN A 110 -23.77 5.99 10.43
C GLN A 110 -23.05 6.06 9.09
N MET A 111 -22.47 4.95 8.63
CA MET A 111 -21.81 4.86 7.31
C MET A 111 -22.73 5.27 6.17
N ARG A 112 -24.03 4.94 6.26
CA ARG A 112 -25.00 5.23 5.19
C ARG A 112 -25.65 6.61 5.29
N GLN A 113 -25.93 7.09 6.50
CA GLN A 113 -26.79 8.26 6.71
C GLN A 113 -26.03 9.52 7.11
N THR A 114 -24.78 9.41 7.56
CA THR A 114 -23.97 10.54 8.01
C THR A 114 -22.94 10.91 6.95
N PRO A 115 -23.12 12.00 6.18
CA PRO A 115 -22.14 12.43 5.20
C PRO A 115 -20.77 12.69 5.84
N GLY A 116 -19.71 12.16 5.23
CA GLY A 116 -18.35 12.32 5.73
C GLY A 116 -18.02 11.50 6.98
N PHE A 117 -18.89 10.57 7.39
CA PHE A 117 -18.55 9.63 8.46
C PHE A 117 -17.38 8.74 8.02
N GLU A 118 -16.38 8.64 8.89
CA GLU A 118 -15.15 7.90 8.66
C GLU A 118 -14.89 6.94 9.83
N LEU A 119 -14.51 5.71 9.51
CA LEU A 119 -14.05 4.73 10.48
C LEU A 119 -12.57 4.48 10.27
N ASN A 120 -11.77 4.62 11.34
CA ASN A 120 -10.37 4.22 11.34
C ASN A 120 -10.29 2.69 11.34
N GLY A 121 -10.17 2.09 10.15
CA GLY A 121 -10.15 0.66 9.93
C GLY A 121 -8.74 0.08 9.86
N ASN A 122 -8.65 -1.24 10.03
CA ASN A 122 -7.41 -2.00 9.85
C ASN A 122 -7.01 -2.11 8.37
N THR A 123 -7.98 -1.94 7.46
CA THR A 123 -7.83 -1.96 6.00
C THR A 123 -7.72 -0.57 5.35
N GLY A 124 -7.87 0.50 6.13
CA GLY A 124 -7.77 1.89 5.70
C GLY A 124 -8.72 2.78 6.50
N ASP A 125 -8.66 4.08 6.28
CA ASP A 125 -9.74 4.97 6.74
C ASP A 125 -10.95 4.71 5.82
N LEU A 126 -12.04 4.21 6.41
CA LEU A 126 -13.20 3.70 5.69
C LEU A 126 -14.27 4.78 5.61
N THR A 127 -14.69 5.09 4.40
CA THR A 127 -15.82 6.00 4.11
C THR A 127 -16.79 5.31 3.15
N ALA A 128 -18.04 5.76 3.07
CA ALA A 128 -18.99 5.28 2.07
C ALA A 128 -19.35 6.38 1.08
N ASN A 129 -19.46 6.03 -0.20
CA ASN A 129 -20.06 6.92 -1.20
C ASN A 129 -21.60 6.80 -1.22
N GLN A 130 -22.25 7.53 -2.13
CA GLN A 130 -23.71 7.55 -2.26
C GLN A 130 -24.32 6.17 -2.58
N ASP A 131 -23.57 5.31 -3.27
CA ASP A 131 -23.97 3.94 -3.59
C ASP A 131 -23.65 2.94 -2.46
N CYS A 132 -23.24 3.44 -1.28
CA CYS A 132 -22.82 2.65 -0.13
C CYS A 132 -21.59 1.76 -0.42
N VAL A 133 -20.77 2.10 -1.41
CA VAL A 133 -19.48 1.46 -1.67
C VAL A 133 -18.45 1.99 -0.68
N ILE A 134 -17.79 1.08 0.03
CA ILE A 134 -16.75 1.40 0.99
C ILE A 134 -15.46 1.80 0.25
N ASN A 135 -15.06 3.05 0.42
CA ASN A 135 -13.77 3.57 -0.01
C ASN A 135 -12.76 3.46 1.13
N ARG A 136 -11.48 3.27 0.78
CA ARG A 136 -10.40 3.11 1.74
C ARG A 136 -9.28 4.07 1.44
N LYS A 137 -8.88 4.87 2.43
CA LYS A 137 -7.63 5.60 2.39
C LYS A 137 -6.53 4.74 3.00
N LEU A 138 -5.51 4.42 2.20
CA LEU A 138 -4.43 3.52 2.61
C LEU A 138 -3.25 4.28 3.21
N SER A 139 -2.47 3.59 4.04
CA SER A 139 -1.18 4.09 4.51
C SER A 139 -0.15 3.98 3.38
N TRP A 140 0.78 4.94 3.32
CA TRP A 140 1.90 4.88 2.39
C TRP A 140 3.19 4.54 3.14
N LEU A 141 3.94 3.60 2.58
CA LEU A 141 5.20 3.11 3.10
C LEU A 141 6.30 3.35 2.07
N LYS A 142 7.54 3.47 2.54
CA LYS A 142 8.73 3.69 1.73
C LYS A 142 9.83 2.73 2.13
N TYR A 143 10.52 2.16 1.14
CA TYR A 143 11.78 1.46 1.37
C TYR A 143 12.90 2.49 1.56
N GLN A 144 13.54 2.47 2.73
CA GLN A 144 14.62 3.40 3.06
C GLN A 144 15.69 2.70 3.91
N GLN A 145 16.93 2.72 3.46
CA GLN A 145 18.10 2.10 4.11
C GLN A 145 17.85 0.64 4.49
N GLY A 146 17.21 -0.13 3.60
CA GLY A 146 16.87 -1.55 3.84
C GLY A 146 15.75 -1.78 4.86
N LYS A 147 15.07 -0.72 5.30
CA LYS A 147 13.92 -0.75 6.21
C LYS A 147 12.66 -0.26 5.50
N ILE A 148 11.51 -0.51 6.11
CA ILE A 148 10.23 0.02 5.69
C ILE A 148 9.87 1.12 6.70
N VAL A 149 9.60 2.33 6.22
CA VAL A 149 9.20 3.48 7.03
C VAL A 149 7.93 4.10 6.46
N PRO A 150 7.15 4.87 7.24
CA PRO A 150 6.05 5.67 6.68
C PRO A 150 6.57 6.62 5.59
N ALA A 151 5.84 6.73 4.48
CA ALA A 151 6.10 7.76 3.49
C ALA A 151 5.53 9.10 3.98
N SER A 152 6.41 10.11 4.05
CA SER A 152 6.13 11.49 4.44
C SER A 152 5.56 12.31 3.30
#